data_AF-A0A4R6PKN3-F1
#
_entry.id   AF-A0A4R6PKN3-F1
#
_cell.length_a   1.000
_cell.length_b   1.000
_cell.length_c   1.000
_cell.angle_alpha   90.00
_cell.angle_beta   90.00
_cell.angle_gamma   90.00
#
_symmetry.space_group_name_H-M   'P 1'
#
loop_
_entity.id
_entity.type
_entity.pdbx_description
1 polymer ?
#
loop_
_entity_poly.entity_id
_entity_poly.type
_entity_poly.pdbx_seq_one_letter_code
_entity_poly.pdbx_strand_id
1 'polypeptide(L)'
;MPDSADQAPDHAHSDAATASRVAKARRLAAYLWARDISSAELLALPAPTLRKLARAAETNPPSTDETWRVVADLLDQKDAWAARNPDHEAARRTRADEKLLWVKPPVTPWSSQS
;
A
#
# COMPACT_ATOMS: atom_id res chain seq x y z
N MET A 1 28.10 21.16 41.25
CA MET A 1 26.67 21.30 40.90
C MET A 1 26.44 20.48 39.65
N PRO A 2 25.55 19.47 39.67
CA PRO A 2 25.27 18.63 38.52
C PRO A 2 24.22 19.33 37.65
N ASP A 3 24.51 19.58 36.38
CA ASP A 3 23.47 19.90 35.40
C ASP A 3 23.16 18.60 34.64
N SER A 4 22.33 17.79 35.28
CA SER A 4 21.58 16.72 34.62
C SER A 4 20.24 17.30 34.23
N ALA A 5 20.16 17.92 33.06
CA ALA A 5 18.92 18.20 32.41
C ALA A 5 19.11 18.20 30.90
N ASP A 6 18.19 17.51 30.23
CA ASP A 6 17.80 17.79 28.86
C ASP A 6 18.66 17.18 27.74
N GLN A 7 18.54 15.87 27.56
CA GLN A 7 18.65 15.31 26.22
C GLN A 7 17.57 14.23 26.00
N ALA A 8 16.33 14.69 25.89
CA ALA A 8 15.25 13.91 25.28
C ALA A 8 14.72 14.54 23.98
N PRO A 9 15.52 14.69 22.91
CA PRO A 9 14.98 15.04 21.59
C PRO A 9 14.64 13.85 20.68
N ASP A 10 15.08 12.62 20.99
CA ASP A 10 14.98 11.51 20.02
C ASP A 10 13.61 10.80 19.98
N HIS A 11 12.89 10.72 21.11
CA HIS A 11 11.63 9.96 21.18
C HIS A 11 10.46 10.64 20.45
N ALA A 12 10.31 11.96 20.63
CA ALA A 12 9.22 12.73 20.00
C ALA A 12 9.33 12.81 18.47
N HIS A 13 10.55 12.85 17.93
CA HIS A 13 10.79 12.77 16.49
C HIS A 13 10.47 11.38 15.92
N SER A 14 10.68 10.32 16.70
CA SER A 14 10.37 8.94 16.28
C SER A 14 8.87 8.70 16.14
N ASP A 15 8.05 9.29 17.03
CA ASP A 15 6.59 9.14 17.02
C ASP A 15 5.96 9.90 15.85
N ALA A 16 6.38 11.13 15.60
CA ALA A 16 5.92 11.91 14.45
C ALA A 16 6.31 11.26 13.11
N ALA A 17 7.52 10.70 13.03
CA ALA A 17 7.98 9.96 11.87
C ALA A 17 7.15 8.68 11.65
N THR A 18 6.79 7.97 12.73
CA THR A 18 5.93 6.78 12.68
C THR A 18 4.52 7.12 12.24
N ALA A 19 3.90 8.18 12.79
CA ALA A 19 2.59 8.64 12.39
C ALA A 19 2.53 9.03 10.90
N SER A 20 3.56 9.72 10.41
CA SER A 20 3.67 10.10 8.99
C SER A 20 3.78 8.87 8.07
N ARG A 21 4.54 7.84 8.47
CA ARG A 21 4.61 6.56 7.73
C ARG A 21 3.26 5.85 7.67
N VAL A 22 2.52 5.81 8.78
CA VAL A 22 1.19 5.18 8.84
C VAL A 22 0.19 5.94 7.96
N ALA A 23 0.17 7.27 8.01
CA ALA A 23 -0.70 8.08 7.15
C ALA A 23 -0.40 7.84 5.66
N LYS A 24 0.88 7.74 5.30
CA LYS A 24 1.33 7.41 3.95
C LYS A 24 0.87 6.02 3.53
N ALA A 25 1.06 5.01 4.37
CA ALA A 25 0.64 3.64 4.10
C ALA A 25 -0.88 3.56 3.88
N ARG A 26 -1.67 4.28 4.69
CA ARG A 26 -3.14 4.37 4.52
C ARG A 26 -3.54 4.98 3.17
N ARG A 27 -2.87 6.05 2.72
CA ARG A 27 -3.13 6.67 1.40
C ARG A 27 -2.83 5.69 0.25
N LEU A 28 -1.70 4.99 0.34
CA LEU A 28 -1.34 3.95 -0.63
C LEU A 28 -2.35 2.80 -0.63
N ALA A 29 -2.72 2.28 0.54
CA ALA A 29 -3.70 1.21 0.67
C ALA A 29 -5.06 1.61 0.09
N ALA A 30 -5.55 2.82 0.35
CA ALA A 30 -6.80 3.31 -0.24
C ALA A 30 -6.74 3.42 -1.78
N TYR A 31 -5.60 3.88 -2.32
CA TYR A 31 -5.39 3.98 -3.76
C TYR A 31 -5.40 2.60 -4.45
N LEU A 32 -4.76 1.62 -3.82
CA LEU A 32 -4.68 0.23 -4.31
C LEU A 32 -6.02 -0.50 -4.16
N TRP A 33 -6.70 -0.30 -3.03
CA TRP A 33 -8.05 -0.83 -2.79
C TRP A 33 -9.02 -0.42 -3.89
N ALA A 34 -9.04 0.86 -4.26
CA ALA A 34 -9.93 1.33 -5.33
C ALA A 34 -9.71 0.57 -6.65
N ARG A 35 -8.48 0.09 -6.91
CA ARG A 35 -8.05 -0.56 -8.16
C ARG A 35 -8.05 -2.06 -8.12
N ASP A 36 -8.69 -2.64 -7.11
CA ASP A 36 -8.77 -4.08 -6.97
C ASP A 36 -7.40 -4.80 -6.84
N ILE A 37 -6.37 -4.10 -6.36
CA ILE A 37 -5.05 -4.69 -6.17
C ILE A 37 -4.98 -5.32 -4.77
N SER A 38 -4.72 -6.63 -4.72
CA SER A 38 -4.54 -7.39 -3.49
C SER A 38 -3.14 -7.21 -2.88
N SER A 39 -2.99 -7.58 -1.61
CA SER A 39 -1.71 -7.65 -0.90
C SER A 39 -0.70 -8.56 -1.63
N ALA A 40 -1.14 -9.73 -2.10
CA ALA A 40 -0.30 -10.69 -2.82
C ALA A 40 0.20 -10.11 -4.16
N GLU A 41 -0.69 -9.46 -4.92
CA GLU A 41 -0.31 -8.81 -6.17
C GLU A 41 0.67 -7.66 -5.91
N LEU A 42 0.41 -6.83 -4.90
CA LEU A 42 1.30 -5.74 -4.50
C LEU A 42 2.72 -6.24 -4.20
N LEU A 43 2.85 -7.31 -3.41
CA LEU A 43 4.15 -7.86 -3.01
C LEU A 43 4.88 -8.58 -4.16
N ALA A 44 4.15 -8.98 -5.20
CA ALA A 44 4.73 -9.54 -6.43
C ALA A 44 5.19 -8.46 -7.43
N LEU A 45 4.84 -7.18 -7.23
CA LEU A 45 5.18 -6.12 -8.17
C LEU A 45 6.66 -5.75 -8.13
N PRO A 46 7.30 -5.54 -9.29
CA PRO A 46 8.67 -5.03 -9.35
C PRO A 46 8.80 -3.63 -8.72
N ALA A 47 9.94 -3.34 -8.09
CA ALA A 47 10.23 -2.04 -7.48
C ALA A 47 10.00 -0.81 -8.42
N PRO A 48 10.33 -0.86 -9.73
CA PRO A 48 9.98 0.24 -10.64
C PRO A 48 8.47 0.53 -10.72
N THR A 49 7.64 -0.52 -10.69
CA THR A 49 6.18 -0.40 -10.70
C THR A 49 5.66 0.14 -9.37
N LEU A 50 6.20 -0.34 -8.25
CA LEU A 50 5.89 0.19 -6.91
C LEU A 50 6.16 1.70 -6.81
N ARG A 51 7.28 2.19 -7.36
CA ARG A 51 7.56 3.64 -7.39
C ARG A 51 6.55 4.41 -8.23
N LYS A 52 6.15 3.88 -9.39
CA LYS A 52 5.12 4.51 -10.26
C LYS A 52 3.76 4.54 -9.57
N LEU A 53 3.38 3.45 -8.90
CA LEU A 53 2.16 3.37 -8.07
C LEU A 53 2.14 4.44 -6.99
N ALA A 54 3.24 4.57 -6.23
CA ALA A 54 3.32 5.58 -5.19
C ALA A 54 3.14 7.00 -5.76
N ARG A 55 3.76 7.31 -6.90
CA ARG A 55 3.58 8.61 -7.57
C ARG A 55 2.15 8.83 -8.04
N ALA A 56 1.51 7.81 -8.60
CA ALA A 56 0.11 7.89 -9.04
C ALA A 56 -0.87 8.05 -7.86
N ALA A 57 -0.50 7.58 -6.67
CA ALA A 57 -1.19 7.82 -5.40
C ALA A 57 -0.82 9.17 -4.74
N GLU A 58 -0.13 10.06 -5.47
CA GLU A 58 0.38 11.36 -5.00
C GLU A 58 1.25 11.23 -3.75
N THR A 59 1.98 10.13 -3.64
CA THR A 59 2.78 9.77 -2.48
C THR A 59 4.25 9.69 -2.87
N ASN A 60 5.15 10.17 -2.00
CA ASN A 60 6.57 9.97 -2.21
C ASN A 60 6.91 8.47 -2.09
N PRO A 61 7.54 7.84 -3.09
CA PRO A 61 7.84 6.42 -3.08
C PRO A 61 8.53 6.01 -1.79
N PRO A 62 8.00 5.00 -1.09
CA PRO A 62 8.72 4.40 0.01
C PRO A 62 10.09 3.90 -0.47
N SER A 63 11.11 4.23 0.30
CA SER A 63 12.48 3.77 0.06
C SER A 63 12.73 2.35 0.59
N THR A 64 11.80 1.80 1.36
CA THR A 64 11.93 0.49 2.01
C THR A 64 10.74 -0.42 1.76
N ASP A 65 11.02 -1.73 1.72
CA ASP A 65 10.01 -2.79 1.58
C ASP A 65 9.08 -2.87 2.79
N GLU A 66 9.54 -2.42 3.97
CA GLU A 66 8.76 -2.42 5.20
C GLU A 66 7.47 -1.60 5.06
N THR A 67 7.53 -0.43 4.42
CA THR A 67 6.31 0.38 4.19
C THR A 67 5.34 -0.36 3.27
N TRP A 68 5.84 -1.08 2.28
CA TRP A 68 5.00 -1.87 1.36
C TRP A 68 4.33 -3.06 2.06
N ARG A 69 4.99 -3.67 3.06
CA ARG A 69 4.37 -4.70 3.92
C ARG A 69 3.25 -4.12 4.77
N VAL A 70 3.45 -2.96 5.39
CA VAL A 70 2.37 -2.27 6.13
C VAL A 70 1.17 -1.96 5.21
N VAL A 71 1.42 -1.56 3.96
CA VAL A 71 0.35 -1.37 2.97
C VAL A 71 -0.37 -2.69 2.67
N ALA A 72 0.36 -3.79 2.49
CA ALA A 72 -0.21 -5.12 2.28
C ALA A 72 -1.09 -5.55 3.45
N ASP A 73 -0.62 -5.39 4.69
CA ASP A 73 -1.40 -5.71 5.90
C ASP A 73 -2.69 -4.89 5.99
N LEU A 74 -2.65 -3.61 5.57
CA LEU A 74 -3.84 -2.75 5.52
C LEU A 74 -4.85 -3.22 4.46
N LEU A 75 -4.36 -3.73 3.33
CA LEU A 75 -5.22 -4.32 2.29
C LEU A 75 -5.91 -5.59 2.80
N ASP A 76 -5.17 -6.49 3.45
CA ASP A 76 -5.74 -7.72 4.02
C ASP A 76 -6.81 -7.42 5.10
N GLN A 77 -6.52 -6.45 5.97
CA GLN A 77 -7.50 -5.97 6.95
C GLN A 77 -8.75 -5.40 6.28
N LYS A 78 -8.57 -4.63 5.20
CA LYS A 78 -9.67 -4.01 4.46
C LYS A 78 -10.49 -5.08 3.73
N ASP A 79 -9.86 -6.10 3.16
CA ASP A 79 -10.53 -7.25 2.56
C ASP A 79 -11.36 -8.02 3.56
N ALA A 80 -10.76 -8.38 4.70
CA ALA A 80 -11.47 -9.06 5.77
C ALA A 80 -12.66 -8.23 6.29
N TRP A 81 -12.49 -6.91 6.40
CA TRP A 81 -13.58 -6.00 6.76
C TRP A 81 -14.66 -5.94 5.69
N ALA A 82 -14.31 -5.84 4.41
CA ALA A 82 -15.25 -5.76 3.30
C ALA A 82 -16.08 -7.04 3.15
N ALA A 83 -15.45 -8.21 3.35
CA ALA A 83 -16.15 -9.50 3.37
C ALA A 83 -17.24 -9.56 4.47
N ARG A 84 -17.02 -8.88 5.61
CA ARG A 84 -18.01 -8.77 6.69
C ARG A 84 -19.02 -7.63 6.47
N ASN A 85 -18.78 -6.73 5.52
CA ASN A 85 -19.57 -5.53 5.27
C ASN A 85 -19.85 -5.34 3.76
N PRO A 86 -20.44 -6.33 3.08
CA PRO A 86 -20.54 -6.33 1.61
C PRO A 86 -21.36 -5.16 1.04
N ASP A 87 -22.37 -4.69 1.77
CA ASP A 87 -23.27 -3.62 1.33
C ASP A 87 -22.73 -2.21 1.61
N HIS A 88 -21.63 -2.10 2.37
CA HIS A 88 -21.06 -0.81 2.72
C HIS A 88 -20.36 -0.18 1.52
N GLU A 89 -20.61 1.10 1.23
CA GLU A 89 -20.02 1.79 0.07
C GLU A 89 -18.49 1.71 0.04
N ALA A 90 -17.83 1.95 1.17
CA ALA A 90 -16.38 1.79 1.33
C ALA A 90 -15.85 0.35 1.12
N ALA A 91 -16.70 -0.67 1.00
CA ALA A 91 -16.31 -2.04 0.61
C ALA A 91 -16.24 -2.21 -0.92
N ARG A 92 -16.69 -1.22 -1.69
CA ARG A 92 -16.64 -1.28 -3.15
C ARG A 92 -15.24 -0.96 -3.68
N ARG A 93 -14.85 -1.67 -4.74
CA ARG A 93 -13.65 -1.44 -5.56
C ARG A 93 -14.03 -0.52 -6.71
N THR A 94 -13.85 0.79 -6.55
CA THR A 94 -14.48 1.80 -7.43
C THR A 94 -13.80 2.03 -8.78
N ARG A 95 -12.58 1.53 -8.99
CA ARG A 95 -11.75 1.70 -10.19
C ARG A 95 -11.03 0.39 -10.56
N ALA A 96 -11.72 -0.73 -10.39
CA ALA A 96 -11.15 -2.07 -10.59
C ALA A 96 -10.65 -2.28 -12.04
N ASP A 97 -11.22 -1.58 -13.00
CA ASP A 97 -10.78 -1.53 -14.40
C ASP A 97 -9.35 -1.03 -14.57
N GLU A 98 -8.89 -0.12 -13.71
CA GLU A 98 -7.53 0.40 -13.73
C GLU A 98 -6.48 -0.60 -13.23
N LYS A 99 -6.89 -1.76 -12.68
CA LYS A 99 -5.97 -2.81 -12.22
C LYS A 99 -4.96 -3.22 -13.30
N LEU A 100 -5.44 -3.34 -14.54
CA LEU A 100 -4.66 -3.80 -15.69
C LEU A 100 -3.49 -2.87 -16.05
N LEU A 101 -3.53 -1.62 -15.60
CA LEU A 101 -2.41 -0.67 -15.75
C LEU A 101 -1.19 -1.08 -14.92
N TRP A 102 -1.41 -1.88 -13.87
CA TRP A 102 -0.42 -2.21 -12.86
C TRP A 102 -0.10 -3.71 -12.81
N VAL A 103 -1.16 -4.53 -12.77
CA VAL A 103 -1.07 -5.98 -12.70
C VAL A 103 -1.49 -6.54 -14.05
N LYS A 104 -0.51 -7.03 -14.82
CA LYS A 104 -0.80 -7.66 -16.10
C LYS A 104 -1.28 -9.09 -15.86
N PRO A 105 -2.45 -9.48 -16.40
CA PRO A 105 -2.86 -10.88 -16.34
C PRO A 105 -1.85 -11.74 -17.09
N PRO A 106 -1.67 -13.01 -16.70
CA PRO A 106 -0.84 -13.93 -17.46
C PRO A 106 -1.37 -14.00 -18.90
N VAL A 107 -0.51 -13.67 -19.86
CA VAL A 107 -0.82 -13.85 -21.28
C VAL A 107 -0.85 -15.35 -21.57
N THR A 108 -2.02 -15.88 -21.86
CA THR A 108 -2.14 -17.25 -22.37
C THR A 108 -1.46 -17.30 -23.74
N PRO A 109 -0.37 -18.07 -23.91
CA PRO A 109 0.23 -18.22 -25.22
C PRO A 109 -0.78 -18.87 -26.16
N TRP A 110 -0.89 -18.36 -27.38
CA TRP A 110 -1.68 -19.00 -28.42
C TRP A 110 -1.14 -20.43 -28.57
N SER A 111 -1.93 -21.41 -28.16
CA SER A 111 -1.55 -22.81 -28.32
C SER A 111 -1.59 -23.10 -29.81
N SER A 112 -0.44 -23.01 -30.48
CA SER A 112 -0.27 -23.55 -31.82
C SER A 112 -0.39 -25.07 -31.73
N GLN A 113 -1.62 -25.58 -31.69
CA GLN A 113 -1.90 -26.95 -32.08
C GLN A 113 -1.77 -26.97 -33.60
N SER A 114 -0.67 -27.55 -34.07
CA SER A 114 -0.50 -28.08 -35.42
C SER A 114 -0.42 -29.60 -35.31
#